data_AF-P24022-F1
#
_entry.id   AF-P24022-F1
#
_cell.length_a   1.000
_cell.length_b   1.000
_cell.length_c   1.000
_cell.angle_alpha   90.00
_cell.angle_beta   90.00
_cell.angle_gamma   90.00
#
_symmetry.space_group_name_H-M   'P 1'
#
loop_
_entity.id
_entity.type
_entity.pdbx_description
1 polymer ?
#
loop_
_entity_poly.entity_id
_entity_poly.type
_entity_poly.pdbx_seq_one_letter_code
_entity_poly.pdbx_strand_id
1 'polypeptide(L)' 'MKQFNYLSHKDLAVVVGGRNNWQTNVGGAVGSAMIGATVGGTICGPACAVAGAHYLPILWTAVTAATGGFGKIRK' A
#
# COMPACT_ATOMS: atom_id res chain seq x y z
N MET A 1 -29.25 16.10 9.64
CA MET A 1 -27.97 16.18 8.89
C MET A 1 -26.89 15.50 9.73
N LYS A 2 -26.11 14.56 9.18
CA LYS A 2 -25.01 13.93 9.94
C LYS A 2 -23.85 14.90 10.06
N GLN A 3 -23.37 15.15 11.27
CA GLN A 3 -22.15 15.93 11.49
C GLN A 3 -20.96 14.99 11.30
N PHE A 4 -20.03 15.34 10.40
CA PHE A 4 -18.79 14.59 10.19
C PHE A 4 -17.65 15.31 10.93
N ASN A 5 -16.91 14.55 11.73
CA ASN A 5 -15.63 15.01 12.27
C ASN A 5 -14.54 14.73 11.24
N TYR A 6 -13.87 15.78 10.78
CA TYR A 6 -12.72 15.64 9.89
C TYR A 6 -11.46 15.40 10.72
N LEU A 7 -10.63 14.46 10.31
CA LEU A 7 -9.30 14.27 10.86
C LEU A 7 -8.34 15.24 10.17
N SER A 8 -7.47 15.90 10.95
CA SER A 8 -6.35 16.62 10.35
C SER A 8 -5.35 15.63 9.74
N HIS A 9 -4.46 16.10 8.85
CA HIS A 9 -3.40 15.25 8.30
C HIS A 9 -2.50 14.64 9.40
N LYS A 10 -2.27 15.38 10.49
CA LYS A 10 -1.48 14.92 11.63
C LYS A 10 -2.21 13.81 12.40
N ASP A 11 -3.52 13.98 12.60
CA ASP A 11 -4.35 12.95 13.25
C ASP A 11 -4.45 11.72 12.37
N LEU A 12 -4.64 11.91 11.06
CA LEU A 12 -4.66 10.81 10.12
C LEU A 12 -3.32 10.07 10.18
N ALA A 13 -2.17 10.76 10.10
CA ALA A 13 -0.82 10.17 10.15
C ALA A 13 -0.58 9.24 11.35
N VAL A 14 -1.26 9.45 12.47
CA VAL A 14 -1.20 8.59 13.64
C VAL A 14 -2.32 7.55 13.71
N VAL A 15 -3.25 7.52 12.76
CA VAL A 15 -4.21 6.41 12.60
C VAL A 15 -3.42 5.17 12.22
N VAL A 16 -3.21 4.34 13.22
CA VAL A 16 -2.54 3.05 13.12
C VAL A 16 -3.57 2.02 12.66
N GLY A 17 -3.41 1.52 11.43
CA GLY A 17 -4.20 0.41 10.91
C GLY A 17 -3.67 -0.95 11.36
N GLY A 18 -2.80 -1.00 12.38
CA GLY A 18 -2.06 -2.19 12.76
C GLY A 18 -0.72 -1.94 13.45
N ARG A 19 0.39 -2.37 12.82
CA ARG A 19 1.75 -1.92 13.19
C ARG A 19 2.18 -0.71 12.39
N ASN A 20 1.70 -0.60 11.16
CA ASN A 20 1.92 0.53 10.28
C ASN A 20 0.74 1.51 10.30
N ASN A 21 1.02 2.80 10.17
CA ASN A 21 0.00 3.82 9.90
C ASN A 21 -0.42 3.80 8.43
N TRP A 22 -1.50 4.54 8.10
CA TRP A 22 -1.97 4.62 6.72
C TRP A 22 -0.92 5.19 5.75
N GLN A 23 -0.10 6.17 6.16
CA GLN A 23 0.90 6.79 5.28
C GLN A 23 1.95 5.77 4.85
N THR A 24 2.46 4.98 5.78
CA THR A 24 3.42 3.92 5.51
C THR A 24 2.80 2.86 4.60
N ASN A 25 1.52 2.51 4.80
CA ASN A 25 0.86 1.53 3.96
C ASN A 25 0.64 2.02 2.53
N VAL A 26 0.17 3.27 2.37
CA VAL A 26 0.01 3.91 1.06
C VAL A 26 1.36 4.08 0.38
N GLY A 27 2.39 4.53 1.12
CA GLY A 27 3.75 4.66 0.60
C GLY A 27 4.34 3.33 0.15
N GLY A 28 4.12 2.25 0.89
CA GLY A 28 4.53 0.90 0.50
C GLY A 28 3.84 0.41 -0.77
N ALA A 29 2.51 0.58 -0.86
CA ALA A 29 1.75 0.23 -2.06
C ALA A 29 2.20 1.02 -3.30
N VAL A 30 2.33 2.34 -3.19
CA VAL A 30 2.79 3.21 -4.30
C VAL A 30 4.23 2.89 -4.69
N GLY A 31 5.13 2.73 -3.71
CA GLY A 31 6.52 2.35 -3.96
C GLY A 31 6.62 1.00 -4.68
N SER A 32 5.83 0.00 -4.26
CA SER A 32 5.78 -1.30 -4.93
C SER A 32 5.23 -1.21 -6.35
N ALA A 33 4.25 -0.33 -6.61
CA ALA A 33 3.73 -0.10 -7.96
C ALA A 33 4.81 0.51 -8.87
N MET A 34 5.58 1.48 -8.38
CA MET A 34 6.68 2.10 -9.13
C MET A 34 7.80 1.10 -9.45
N ILE A 35 8.20 0.28 -8.47
CA ILE A 35 9.18 -0.79 -8.68
C ILE A 35 8.64 -1.80 -9.70
N GLY A 36 7.37 -2.20 -9.57
CA GLY A 36 6.74 -3.15 -10.47
C GLY A 36 6.68 -2.62 -11.91
N ALA A 37 6.32 -1.34 -12.08
CA ALA A 37 6.33 -0.67 -13.37
C ALA A 37 7.72 -0.66 -13.99
N THR A 38 8.74 -0.30 -13.21
CA THR A 38 10.12 -0.22 -13.67
C THR A 38 10.63 -1.59 -14.09
N VAL A 39 10.52 -2.59 -13.20
CA VAL A 39 10.97 -3.96 -13.46
C VAL A 39 10.24 -4.54 -14.66
N GLY A 40 8.90 -4.46 -14.68
CA GLY A 40 8.11 -4.94 -15.80
C GLY A 40 8.47 -4.26 -17.13
N GLY A 41 8.64 -2.94 -17.11
CA GLY A 41 9.05 -2.15 -18.26
C GLY A 41 10.42 -2.55 -18.82
N THR A 42 11.38 -2.81 -17.93
CA THR A 42 12.71 -3.29 -18.32
C THR A 42 12.72 -4.71 -18.88
N ILE A 43 11.76 -5.57 -18.48
CA ILE A 43 11.71 -6.97 -18.92
C ILE A 43 11.09 -7.10 -20.31
N CYS A 44 9.92 -6.49 -20.55
CA CYS A 44 9.20 -6.66 -21.80
C CYS A 44 8.36 -5.45 -22.22
N GLY A 45 8.78 -4.26 -21.81
CA GLY A 45 8.21 -3.00 -22.27
C GLY A 45 6.89 -2.63 -21.60
N PRO A 46 6.10 -1.73 -22.21
CA PRO A 46 4.99 -1.06 -21.54
C PRO A 46 3.90 -1.97 -20.98
N ALA A 47 3.54 -3.05 -21.69
CA ALA A 47 2.53 -4.00 -21.22
C ALA A 47 2.96 -4.67 -19.91
N CYS A 48 4.24 -5.03 -19.81
CA CYS A 48 4.82 -5.61 -18.62
C CYS A 48 5.00 -4.59 -17.50
N ALA A 49 5.26 -3.31 -17.83
CA ALA A 49 5.22 -2.23 -16.85
C ALA A 49 3.82 -2.13 -16.19
N VAL A 50 2.75 -2.17 -16.98
CA VAL A 50 1.37 -2.15 -16.43
C VAL A 50 1.12 -3.37 -15.56
N ALA A 51 1.49 -4.56 -16.03
CA ALA A 51 1.34 -5.79 -15.25
C ALA A 51 2.13 -5.73 -13.93
N GLY A 52 3.38 -5.30 -13.96
CA GLY A 52 4.21 -5.15 -12.76
C GLY A 52 3.64 -4.12 -11.79
N ALA A 53 3.19 -2.97 -12.29
CA ALA A 53 2.54 -1.93 -11.49
C ALA A 53 1.25 -2.42 -10.81
N HIS A 54 0.54 -3.36 -11.44
CA HIS A 54 -0.69 -3.93 -10.90
C HIS A 54 -0.44 -5.06 -9.90
N TYR A 55 0.42 -6.02 -10.23
CA TYR A 55 0.60 -7.24 -9.43
C TYR A 55 1.57 -7.07 -8.27
N LEU A 56 2.58 -6.19 -8.36
CA LEU A 56 3.54 -6.03 -7.27
C LEU A 56 2.93 -5.43 -6.00
N PRO A 57 1.99 -4.46 -6.07
CA PRO A 57 1.22 -4.04 -4.90
C PRO A 57 0.39 -5.16 -4.26
N ILE A 58 -0.18 -6.05 -5.07
CA ILE A 58 -0.94 -7.21 -4.56
C ILE A 58 0.01 -8.14 -3.79
N LEU A 59 1.19 -8.42 -4.35
CA LEU A 59 2.20 -9.23 -3.66
C LEU A 59 2.69 -8.54 -2.38
N TRP A 60 2.98 -7.24 -2.43
CA TRP A 60 3.40 -6.46 -1.27
C TRP A 60 2.35 -6.49 -0.15
N THR A 61 1.07 -6.31 -0.48
CA THR A 61 -0.03 -6.39 0.50
C THR A 61 -0.13 -7.79 1.10
N ALA A 62 -0.03 -8.85 0.30
CA ALA A 62 -0.05 -10.22 0.80
C ALA A 62 1.12 -10.52 1.76
N VAL A 63 2.34 -10.13 1.40
CA VAL A 63 3.53 -10.30 2.24
C VAL A 63 3.42 -9.47 3.52
N THR A 64 2.97 -8.23 3.42
CA THR A 64 2.77 -7.34 4.57
C THR A 64 1.69 -7.90 5.50
N ALA A 65 0.61 -8.48 4.98
CA ALA A 65 -0.40 -9.16 5.78
C ALA A 65 0.14 -10.42 6.47
N ALA A 66 0.84 -11.28 5.73
CA ALA A 66 1.40 -12.53 6.25
C ALA A 66 2.47 -12.31 7.34
N THR A 67 3.26 -11.24 7.20
CA THR A 67 4.26 -10.83 8.20
C THR A 67 3.65 -10.00 9.34
N GLY A 68 2.34 -9.71 9.27
CA GLY A 68 1.60 -8.92 10.24
C GLY A 68 2.02 -7.45 10.28
N GLY A 69 2.55 -6.89 9.20
CA GLY A 69 2.84 -5.46 9.07
C GLY A 69 1.58 -4.59 9.21
N PHE A 70 0.42 -5.11 8.79
CA PHE A 70 -0.89 -4.50 9.08
C PHE A 70 -1.40 -4.80 10.51
N GLY A 71 -0.53 -5.23 11.43
CA GLY A 71 -0.92 -5.59 12.79
C GLY A 71 -1.77 -6.86 12.84
N LYS A 72 -2.41 -7.09 13.99
CA LYS A 72 -3.32 -8.22 14.16
C LYS A 72 -4.62 -7.92 13.42
N ILE A 73 -4.93 -8.71 12.39
CA ILE A 73 -6.31 -8.88 11.94
C ILE A 73 -7.03 -9.45 13.16
N ARG A 74 -7.84 -8.64 13.84
CA ARG A 74 -8.56 -9.08 15.04
C ARG A 74 -9.39 -10.31 14.64
N LYS A 75 -9.17 -11.42 15.35
CA LYS A 75 -10.18 -12.48 15.46
C LYS A 75 -11.31 -11.97 16.36
#